data_AF-A0A381UPR3-F1
#
_entry.id   AF-A0A381UPR3-F1
#
_cell.length_a   1.000
_cell.length_b   1.000
_cell.length_c   1.000
_cell.angle_alpha   90.00
_cell.angle_beta   90.00
_cell.angle_gamma   90.00
#
_symmetry.space_group_name_H-M   'P 1'
#
loop_
_entity.id
_entity.type
_entity.pdbx_description
1 polymer ?
#
loop_
_entity_poly.entity_id
_entity_poly.type
_entity_poly.pdbx_seq_one_letter_code
_entity_poly.pdbx_strand_id
1 'polypeptide(L)'
;RTGQGTFTWSGGDKYVGEWKDDEKDGQGTYIYGIGKLKGDKYKGEFKDGKRTGQGTFTWSDGRKYEGEFKDGKRTGQGTFTLPNGSKYVGKWRGDKPWNVKFYDKKGNILIKIANGVLQK
;
A
#
# COMPACT_ATOMS: atom_id res chain seq x y z
N ARG A 1 16.31 -6.04 18.29
CA ARG A 1 17.02 -5.06 17.44
C ARG A 1 16.30 -3.73 17.54
N THR A 2 17.04 -2.65 17.76
CA THR A 2 16.50 -1.29 17.84
C THR A 2 17.36 -0.35 16.98
N GLY A 3 16.74 0.57 16.26
CA GLY A 3 17.40 1.52 15.37
C GLY A 3 17.28 1.18 13.88
N GLN A 4 18.06 1.85 13.03
CA GLN A 4 18.03 1.65 11.57
C GLN A 4 18.77 0.37 11.17
N GLY A 5 18.23 -0.39 10.22
CA GLY A 5 18.89 -1.60 9.76
C GLY A 5 18.31 -2.19 8.48
N THR A 6 19.13 -3.03 7.84
CA THR A 6 18.72 -3.89 6.72
C THR A 6 18.65 -5.33 7.20
N PHE A 7 17.56 -6.02 6.88
CA PHE A 7 17.45 -7.45 7.09
C PHE A 7 16.96 -8.14 5.82
N THR A 8 17.64 -9.22 5.44
CA THR A 8 17.25 -10.07 4.33
C THR A 8 16.96 -11.45 4.90
N TRP A 9 15.72 -11.92 4.75
CA TRP A 9 15.34 -13.27 5.14
C TRP A 9 15.86 -14.28 4.13
N SER A 10 16.06 -15.54 4.55
CA SER A 10 16.48 -16.64 3.66
C SER A 10 15.53 -16.86 2.47
N GLY A 11 14.25 -16.51 2.63
CA GLY A 11 13.26 -16.48 1.56
C GLY A 11 13.36 -15.28 0.61
N GLY A 12 14.39 -14.44 0.70
CA GLY A 12 14.59 -13.31 -0.20
C GLY A 12 13.74 -12.07 0.11
N ASP A 13 12.81 -12.15 1.08
CA ASP A 13 12.19 -10.95 1.64
C ASP A 13 13.29 -10.01 2.17
N LYS A 14 13.09 -8.71 2.01
CA LYS A 14 14.05 -7.70 2.46
C LYS A 14 13.34 -6.54 3.12
N TYR A 15 13.86 -6.10 4.26
CA TYR A 15 13.42 -4.89 4.94
C TYR A 15 14.60 -3.94 5.13
N VAL A 16 14.36 -2.66 4.90
CA VAL A 16 15.29 -1.56 5.18
C VAL A 16 14.51 -0.49 5.92
N GLY A 17 14.85 -0.20 7.17
CA GLY A 17 14.14 0.80 7.96
C GLY A 17 14.39 0.68 9.46
N GLU A 18 13.47 1.25 10.21
CA GLU A 18 13.50 1.32 11.67
C GLU A 18 13.03 0.01 12.32
N TRP A 19 13.76 -0.39 13.35
CA TRP A 19 13.46 -1.54 14.18
C TRP A 19 13.23 -1.10 15.62
N LYS A 20 12.31 -1.77 16.30
CA LYS A 20 12.10 -1.69 17.74
C LYS A 20 11.74 -3.07 18.26
N ASP A 21 12.44 -3.56 19.28
CA ASP A 21 12.15 -4.85 19.92
C ASP A 21 12.08 -6.02 18.93
N ASP A 22 12.96 -6.02 17.92
CA ASP A 22 13.01 -7.00 16.81
C ASP A 22 11.83 -6.96 15.83
N GLU A 23 10.96 -5.97 15.96
CA GLU A 23 9.88 -5.70 15.03
C GLU A 23 10.15 -4.46 14.17
N LYS A 24 9.49 -4.41 13.01
CA LYS A 24 9.50 -3.24 12.12
C LYS A 24 8.60 -2.18 12.75
N ASP A 25 9.16 -1.02 13.12
CA ASP A 25 8.46 0.06 13.81
C ASP A 25 9.07 1.39 13.36
N GLY A 26 8.27 2.28 12.78
CA GLY A 26 8.72 3.52 12.14
C GLY A 26 8.75 3.44 10.61
N GLN A 27 9.58 4.27 9.96
CA GLN A 27 9.63 4.31 8.50
C GLN A 27 10.47 3.16 7.95
N GLY A 28 9.99 2.55 6.86
CA GLY A 28 10.75 1.50 6.19
C GLY A 28 10.28 1.14 4.80
N THR A 29 11.07 0.28 4.17
CA THR A 29 10.78 -0.34 2.88
C THR A 29 10.84 -1.85 3.04
N TYR A 30 9.76 -2.54 2.67
CA TYR A 30 9.70 -4.00 2.58
C TYR A 30 9.58 -4.43 1.12
N ILE A 31 10.42 -5.37 0.69
CA ILE A 31 10.39 -6.00 -0.63
C ILE A 31 10.07 -7.47 -0.40
N TYR A 32 9.03 -7.96 -1.05
CA TYR A 32 8.61 -9.35 -0.96
C TYR A 32 9.43 -10.18 -1.95
N GLY A 33 10.14 -11.21 -1.47
CA GLY A 33 11.03 -12.07 -2.25
C GLY A 33 10.43 -13.42 -2.65
N ILE A 34 9.36 -13.84 -1.97
CA ILE A 34 8.71 -15.15 -2.19
C ILE A 34 7.19 -15.06 -2.27
N GLY A 35 6.58 -16.15 -2.76
CA GLY A 35 5.13 -16.32 -2.79
C GLY A 35 4.41 -15.42 -3.80
N LYS A 36 3.10 -15.25 -3.60
CA LYS A 36 2.23 -14.47 -4.51
C LYS A 36 2.56 -12.99 -4.59
N LEU A 37 3.29 -12.47 -3.61
CA LEU A 37 3.69 -11.07 -3.54
C LEU A 37 5.13 -10.87 -4.04
N LYS A 38 5.82 -11.91 -4.53
CA LYS A 38 7.21 -11.78 -4.99
C LYS A 38 7.37 -10.62 -5.98
N GLY A 39 8.29 -9.71 -5.67
CA GLY A 39 8.56 -8.50 -6.44
C GLY A 39 7.73 -7.28 -6.02
N ASP A 40 6.67 -7.47 -5.24
CA ASP A 40 5.91 -6.37 -4.65
C ASP A 40 6.77 -5.63 -3.62
N LYS A 41 6.40 -4.38 -3.36
CA LYS A 41 7.13 -3.49 -2.45
C LYS A 41 6.17 -2.61 -1.67
N TYR A 42 6.45 -2.43 -0.39
CA TYR A 42 5.84 -1.40 0.43
C TYR A 42 6.90 -0.42 0.92
N LYS A 43 6.60 0.87 0.90
CA LYS A 43 7.40 1.93 1.52
C LYS A 43 6.47 2.81 2.35
N GLY A 44 6.71 2.94 3.65
CA GLY A 44 5.90 3.76 4.53
C GLY A 44 6.07 3.38 5.98
N GLU A 45 5.08 3.75 6.78
CA GLU A 45 5.11 3.50 8.22
C GLU A 45 4.80 2.03 8.56
N PHE A 46 5.49 1.54 9.57
CA PHE A 46 5.27 0.26 10.22
C PHE A 46 5.01 0.47 11.71
N LYS A 47 4.14 -0.37 12.27
CA LYS A 47 3.93 -0.50 13.70
C LYS A 47 3.67 -1.96 14.02
N ASP A 48 4.41 -2.50 14.99
CA ASP A 48 4.34 -3.89 15.41
C ASP A 48 4.40 -4.87 14.22
N GLY A 49 5.34 -4.61 13.30
CA GLY A 49 5.54 -5.40 12.08
C GLY A 49 4.51 -5.17 10.96
N LYS A 50 3.43 -4.44 11.21
CA LYS A 50 2.33 -4.20 10.25
C LYS A 50 2.44 -2.84 9.59
N ARG A 51 1.98 -2.76 8.34
CA ARG A 51 1.85 -1.48 7.62
C ARG A 51 0.78 -0.62 8.28
N THR A 52 1.13 0.62 8.60
CA THR A 52 0.24 1.61 9.22
C THR A 52 0.48 2.98 8.59
N GLY A 53 -0.28 3.99 9.01
CA GLY A 53 -0.03 5.39 8.64
C GLY A 53 -0.02 5.63 7.13
N GLN A 54 0.83 6.55 6.66
CA GLN A 54 0.99 6.80 5.23
C GLN A 54 1.97 5.82 4.60
N GLY A 55 1.64 5.35 3.40
CA GLY A 55 2.54 4.48 2.66
C GLY A 55 2.20 4.34 1.18
N THR A 56 3.15 3.73 0.48
CA THR A 56 3.06 3.38 -0.93
C THR A 56 3.26 1.88 -1.07
N PHE A 57 2.28 1.20 -1.66
CA PHE A 57 2.42 -0.19 -2.08
C PHE A 57 2.51 -0.24 -3.61
N THR A 58 3.59 -0.83 -4.12
CA THR A 58 3.83 -1.06 -5.54
C THR A 58 3.77 -2.55 -5.78
N TRP A 59 2.87 -2.97 -6.67
CA TRP A 59 2.81 -4.34 -7.13
C TRP A 59 3.80 -4.53 -8.28
N SER A 60 4.35 -5.73 -8.38
CA SER A 60 5.25 -6.18 -9.45
C SER A 60 4.64 -6.06 -10.85
N ASP A 61 3.31 -6.09 -10.95
CA ASP A 61 2.56 -5.88 -12.20
C ASP A 61 2.34 -4.40 -12.57
N GLY A 62 2.94 -3.48 -11.81
CA GLY A 62 2.89 -2.04 -12.07
C GLY A 62 1.69 -1.31 -11.45
N ARG A 63 0.78 -2.01 -10.75
CA ARG A 63 -0.23 -1.33 -9.92
C ARG A 63 0.47 -0.59 -8.78
N LYS A 64 -0.13 0.51 -8.32
CA LYS A 64 0.39 1.32 -7.20
C LYS A 64 -0.74 1.83 -6.33
N TYR A 65 -0.54 1.84 -5.02
CA TYR A 65 -1.42 2.47 -4.03
C TYR A 65 -0.61 3.45 -3.23
N GLU A 66 -1.13 4.65 -3.04
CA GLU A 66 -0.57 5.70 -2.21
C GLU A 66 -1.66 6.20 -1.27
N GLY A 67 -1.47 6.07 0.04
CA GLY A 67 -2.45 6.54 1.01
C GLY A 67 -2.33 5.85 2.36
N GLU A 68 -3.42 5.85 3.10
CA GLU A 68 -3.44 5.37 4.48
C GLU A 68 -3.52 3.84 4.57
N PHE A 69 -2.83 3.29 5.56
CA PHE A 69 -2.85 1.90 5.97
C PHE A 69 -3.20 1.76 7.46
N LYS A 70 -3.92 0.70 7.80
CA LYS A 70 -4.15 0.27 9.18
C LYS A 70 -4.18 -1.24 9.23
N ASP A 71 -3.41 -1.83 10.14
CA ASP A 71 -3.30 -3.29 10.32
C ASP A 71 -2.99 -4.03 9.00
N GLY A 72 -2.13 -3.45 8.16
CA GLY A 72 -1.79 -4.03 6.85
C GLY A 72 -2.81 -3.80 5.74
N LYS A 73 -3.95 -3.15 5.99
CA LYS A 73 -5.00 -2.93 4.99
C LYS A 73 -5.09 -1.48 4.59
N ARG A 74 -5.47 -1.22 3.34
CA ARG A 74 -5.75 0.14 2.86
C ARG A 74 -6.97 0.70 3.59
N THR A 75 -6.84 1.92 4.06
CA THR A 75 -7.90 2.66 4.75
C THR A 75 -7.83 4.15 4.39
N GLY A 76 -8.68 4.97 5.00
CA GLY A 76 -8.59 6.43 4.87
C GLY A 76 -8.61 6.92 3.43
N GLN A 77 -7.93 8.03 3.15
CA GLN A 77 -7.75 8.53 1.79
C GLN A 77 -6.62 7.79 1.08
N GLY A 78 -6.81 7.52 -0.22
CA GLY A 78 -5.77 6.95 -1.04
C GLY A 78 -6.06 6.99 -2.53
N THR A 79 -4.98 6.88 -3.31
CA THR A 79 -4.98 6.77 -4.76
C THR A 79 -4.47 5.40 -5.17
N PHE A 80 -5.26 4.65 -5.94
CA PHE A 80 -4.86 3.39 -6.55
C PHE A 80 -4.73 3.56 -8.07
N THR A 81 -3.52 3.49 -8.56
CA THR A 81 -3.15 3.68 -9.97
C THR A 81 -2.94 2.32 -10.64
N LEU A 82 -3.57 2.14 -11.79
CA LEU A 82 -3.39 0.98 -12.66
C LEU A 82 -2.22 1.21 -13.64
N PRO A 83 -1.62 0.16 -14.21
CA PRO A 83 -0.48 0.30 -15.13
C PRO A 83 -0.77 1.15 -16.36
N ASN A 84 -2.04 1.22 -16.79
CA ASN A 84 -2.49 2.05 -17.91
C ASN A 84 -2.66 3.54 -17.56
N GLY A 85 -2.36 3.96 -16.32
CA GLY A 85 -2.47 5.34 -15.83
C GLY A 85 -3.85 5.75 -15.31
N SER A 86 -4.88 4.90 -15.48
CA SER A 86 -6.19 5.13 -14.83
C SER A 86 -6.08 4.94 -13.32
N LYS A 87 -6.91 5.64 -12.55
CA LYS A 87 -6.76 5.69 -11.09
C LYS A 87 -8.07 5.81 -10.33
N TYR A 88 -8.14 5.13 -9.20
CA TYR A 88 -9.17 5.31 -8.19
C TYR A 88 -8.68 6.31 -7.15
N VAL A 89 -9.42 7.37 -6.89
CA VAL A 89 -9.07 8.39 -5.88
C VAL A 89 -10.21 8.54 -4.90
N GLY A 90 -9.91 8.38 -3.61
CA GLY A 90 -10.86 8.65 -2.52
C GLY A 90 -10.69 7.75 -1.32
N LYS A 91 -11.79 7.50 -0.60
CA LYS A 91 -11.77 6.79 0.68
C LYS A 91 -11.82 5.27 0.54
N TRP A 92 -10.96 4.57 1.28
CA TRP A 92 -10.87 3.11 1.35
C TRP A 92 -11.27 2.59 2.74
N ARG A 93 -11.81 1.38 2.80
CA ARG A 93 -12.15 0.68 4.06
C ARG A 93 -11.81 -0.79 3.94
N GLY A 94 -10.70 -1.21 4.57
CA GLY A 94 -10.29 -2.61 4.60
C GLY A 94 -10.06 -3.17 3.21
N ASP A 95 -9.21 -2.51 2.42
CA ASP A 95 -8.87 -2.85 1.04
C ASP A 95 -9.98 -2.66 -0.01
N LYS A 96 -11.16 -2.21 0.40
CA LYS A 96 -12.29 -1.94 -0.51
C LYS A 96 -12.49 -0.45 -0.74
N PRO A 97 -12.82 0.00 -1.97
CA PRO A 97 -13.23 1.37 -2.22
C PRO A 97 -14.54 1.67 -1.46
N TRP A 98 -14.63 2.84 -0.83
CA TRP A 98 -15.79 3.28 -0.06
C TRP A 98 -16.42 4.54 -0.66
N ASN A 99 -15.65 5.63 -0.77
CA ASN A 99 -16.09 6.88 -1.41
C ASN A 99 -15.02 7.31 -2.42
N VAL A 100 -15.07 6.74 -3.62
CA VAL A 100 -13.98 6.80 -4.61
C VAL A 100 -14.52 7.20 -5.98
N LYS A 101 -13.74 7.96 -6.73
CA LYS A 101 -13.95 8.20 -8.17
C LYS A 101 -12.86 7.48 -8.96
N PHE A 102 -13.24 6.79 -10.02
CA PHE A 102 -12.32 6.21 -11.00
C PHE A 102 -12.14 7.17 -12.16
N TYR A 103 -10.89 7.47 -12.48
CA TYR A 103 -10.48 8.38 -13.52
C TYR A 103 -9.75 7.62 -14.63
N ASP A 104 -10.01 7.97 -15.88
CA ASP A 104 -9.14 7.56 -16.98
C ASP A 104 -7.78 8.27 -16.93
N LYS A 105 -6.85 7.92 -17.82
CA LYS A 105 -5.52 8.56 -17.90
C LYS A 105 -5.56 10.05 -18.29
N LYS A 106 -6.69 10.54 -18.81
CA LYS A 106 -6.90 11.95 -19.20
C LYS A 106 -7.55 12.77 -18.08
N GLY A 107 -7.96 12.14 -16.96
CA GLY A 107 -8.60 12.79 -15.83
C GLY A 107 -10.13 12.86 -15.92
N ASN A 108 -10.76 12.14 -16.86
CA ASN A 108 -12.22 12.05 -16.91
C ASN A 108 -12.73 11.04 -15.90
N ILE A 109 -13.81 11.37 -15.20
CA ILE A 109 -14.47 10.45 -14.26
C ILE A 109 -15.24 9.40 -15.07
N LEU A 110 -14.91 8.13 -14.86
CA LEU A 110 -15.58 6.99 -15.47
C LEU A 110 -16.57 6.31 -14.53
N ILE A 111 -16.23 6.22 -13.24
CA ILE A 111 -17.01 5.51 -12.22
C ILE A 111 -17.03 6.34 -10.93
N LYS A 112 -18.16 6.32 -10.22
CA LYS A 112 -18.27 6.83 -8.86
C LYS A 112 -18.75 5.72 -7.93
N ILE A 113 -18.07 5.52 -6.81
CA ILE A 113 -18.46 4.63 -5.73
C ILE A 113 -18.76 5.50 -4.51
N ALA A 114 -19.93 5.32 -3.92
CA ALA A 114 -20.34 5.99 -2.69
C ALA A 114 -20.85 4.95 -1.69
N ASN A 115 -20.36 5.03 -0.46
CA ASN A 115 -20.63 4.07 0.61
C ASN A 115 -20.44 2.61 0.18
N GLY A 116 -19.41 2.35 -0.63
CA GLY A 116 -19.09 1.01 -1.14
C GLY A 116 -19.97 0.54 -2.30
N VAL A 117 -20.89 1.37 -2.80
CA VAL A 117 -21.82 1.03 -3.87
C VAL A 117 -21.54 1.85 -5.13
N LEU A 118 -21.48 1.18 -6.28
CA LEU A 118 -21.38 1.79 -7.60
C LEU A 118 -22.59 2.70 -7.84
N GLN A 119 -22.34 3.96 -8.17
CA GLN A 119 -23.35 4.94 -8.54
C GLN A 119 -23.48 4.95 -10.07
N LYS A 120 -24.71 4.88 -10.56
CA LYS A 120 -25.06 5.04 -11.98
C LYS A 120 -25.28 6.51 -12.30
#